data_AF-P92928-F1
#
_entry.id   AF-P92928-F1
#
_cell.length_a   1.000
_cell.length_b   1.000
_cell.length_c   1.000
_cell.angle_alpha   90.00
_cell.angle_beta   90.00
_cell.angle_gamma   90.00
#
_symmetry.space_group_name_H-M   'P 1'
#
loop_
_entity.id
_entity.type
_entity.pdbx_description
1 polymer ?
#
loop_
_entity_poly.entity_id
_entity_poly.type
_entity_poly.pdbx_seq_one_letter_code
_entity_poly.pdbx_strand_id
1 'polypeptide(L)'
;MAAFAPSTALVASTKPATIGATPFATPLANRSAAVKSSAPTMVLRTSLRAPIETFSVYGTYSSIMSKADTYMAQCVKKQYLAMANPMGTFGVQCTEGSVKFAAEVARVRSLSADYRQKMSSPSKAAFDMYENRKAAIVAAHGCHYEEGYFVDYKKVTSTYNTAKSEAAGTCFKYASPETVEEAAMVRYMDITQNNFANPSGVYNMSCNEGSVRGQAEDIRVAALNAQYRQAQKSTNKLMDEKYQQKKAGYAAAHGCTYEEGLISTYAAIGAAFRPKSYHF
;
A
#
# COMPACT_ATOMS: atom_id res chain seq x y z
N MET A 1 24.37 -31.95 23.57
CA MET A 1 24.82 -32.72 24.74
C MET A 1 25.11 -31.73 25.86
N ALA A 2 24.55 -31.99 27.06
CA ALA A 2 24.65 -31.25 28.35
C ALA A 2 24.17 -29.77 28.33
N ALA A 3 23.01 -29.36 28.88
CA ALA A 3 22.33 -29.58 30.17
C ALA A 3 23.08 -29.00 31.38
N PHE A 4 22.52 -27.96 32.01
CA PHE A 4 22.48 -27.76 33.46
C PHE A 4 21.48 -26.64 33.82
N ALA A 5 20.46 -27.01 34.58
CA ALA A 5 19.61 -26.10 35.36
C ALA A 5 20.05 -26.18 36.83
N PRO A 6 19.58 -25.25 37.68
CA PRO A 6 18.96 -25.71 38.92
C PRO A 6 17.65 -24.99 39.25
N SER A 7 16.78 -25.77 39.88
CA SER A 7 15.47 -25.46 40.43
C SER A 7 15.58 -24.93 41.86
N THR A 8 14.70 -24.01 42.26
CA THR A 8 14.14 -23.99 43.62
C THR A 8 12.68 -23.52 43.59
N ALA A 9 11.85 -24.26 44.32
CA ALA A 9 10.42 -24.10 44.47
C ALA A 9 10.11 -23.12 45.62
N LEU A 10 8.99 -22.39 45.51
CA LEU A 10 8.35 -21.76 46.66
C LEU A 10 6.87 -22.14 46.72
N VAL A 11 6.51 -22.50 47.94
CA VAL A 11 5.36 -23.29 48.40
C VAL A 11 4.06 -22.47 48.39
N ALA A 12 2.97 -23.13 47.98
CA ALA A 12 1.60 -22.65 48.20
C ALA A 12 1.14 -22.96 49.64
N SER A 13 0.49 -21.99 50.29
CA SER A 13 -0.19 -22.16 51.58
C SER A 13 -1.67 -21.81 51.46
N THR A 14 -2.50 -22.74 51.91
CA THR A 14 -3.97 -22.72 51.96
C THR A 14 -4.48 -22.19 53.30
N LYS A 15 -5.54 -21.35 53.32
CA LYS A 15 -6.83 -21.56 54.05
C LYS A 15 -7.72 -20.29 54.11
N PRO A 16 -9.03 -20.42 54.42
CA PRO A 16 -10.12 -19.68 53.76
C PRO A 16 -10.80 -18.62 54.66
N ALA A 17 -11.61 -17.75 54.06
CA ALA A 17 -12.61 -16.97 54.79
C ALA A 17 -13.98 -17.07 54.10
N THR A 18 -14.90 -17.77 54.77
CA THR A 18 -16.35 -17.72 54.59
C THR A 18 -16.96 -16.84 55.69
N ILE A 19 -17.99 -16.05 55.36
CA ILE A 19 -19.12 -15.47 56.13
C ILE A 19 -19.59 -14.27 55.26
N GLY A 20 -20.84 -14.05 54.84
CA GLY A 20 -22.15 -14.51 55.30
C GLY A 20 -23.08 -13.28 55.42
N ALA A 21 -24.12 -13.20 54.57
CA ALA A 21 -25.45 -12.57 54.74
C ALA A 21 -25.56 -11.10 55.28
N THR A 22 -26.12 -10.12 54.56
CA THR A 22 -27.56 -9.82 54.35
C THR A 22 -27.66 -8.36 53.81
N PRO A 23 -28.84 -7.80 53.46
CA PRO A 23 -29.85 -8.25 52.50
C PRO A 23 -30.09 -7.22 51.38
N PHE A 24 -30.56 -7.72 50.24
CA PHE A 24 -31.11 -6.97 49.13
C PHE A 24 -32.50 -6.44 49.55
N ALA A 25 -32.68 -5.12 49.64
CA ALA A 25 -33.99 -4.49 49.78
C ALA A 25 -34.06 -3.28 48.84
N THR A 26 -34.77 -3.47 47.73
CA THR A 26 -35.21 -2.41 46.80
C THR A 26 -36.20 -1.46 47.47
N PRO A 27 -36.27 -0.20 47.01
CA PRO A 27 -37.56 0.29 46.56
C PRO A 27 -37.53 0.67 45.08
N LEU A 28 -38.48 0.10 44.34
CA LEU A 28 -38.80 0.48 42.96
C LEU A 28 -39.55 1.82 42.94
N ALA A 29 -39.12 2.64 41.99
CA ALA A 29 -39.85 3.68 41.24
C ALA A 29 -40.39 4.89 42.00
N ASN A 30 -39.76 6.04 41.74
CA ASN A 30 -40.53 7.25 41.47
C ASN A 30 -40.43 7.56 39.97
N ARG A 31 -41.55 7.40 39.27
CA ARG A 31 -41.74 7.77 37.87
C ARG A 31 -41.54 9.28 37.75
N SER A 32 -40.32 9.70 37.43
CA SER A 32 -40.08 11.03 36.89
C SER A 32 -40.33 10.97 35.40
N ALA A 33 -41.24 11.82 34.95
CA ALA A 33 -41.82 11.87 33.62
C ALA A 33 -40.78 11.69 32.52
N ALA A 34 -41.17 10.91 31.50
CA ALA A 34 -40.46 10.80 30.24
C ALA A 34 -40.22 12.22 29.68
N VAL A 35 -39.00 12.71 29.84
CA VAL A 35 -38.50 13.78 28.98
C VAL A 35 -38.50 13.17 27.60
N LYS A 36 -39.42 13.63 26.74
CA LYS A 36 -39.37 13.37 25.30
C LYS A 36 -38.06 13.96 24.78
N SER A 37 -36.99 13.17 24.85
CA SER A 37 -35.81 13.40 24.06
C SER A 37 -36.24 13.23 22.62
N SER A 38 -36.47 14.34 21.93
CA SER A 38 -36.65 14.41 20.48
C SER A 38 -35.31 14.17 19.76
N ALA A 39 -34.59 13.12 20.17
CA ALA A 39 -33.51 12.60 19.38
C ALA A 39 -34.15 11.87 18.19
N PRO A 40 -33.86 12.26 16.94
CA PRO A 40 -34.29 11.47 15.80
C PRO A 40 -33.58 10.12 15.90
N THR A 41 -34.31 9.11 16.36
CA THR A 41 -33.96 7.72 16.13
C THR A 41 -34.00 7.54 14.61
N MET A 42 -32.83 7.55 13.96
CA MET A 42 -32.72 7.11 12.57
C MET A 42 -32.98 5.60 12.54
N VAL A 43 -34.25 5.23 12.57
CA VAL A 43 -34.71 3.88 12.29
C VAL A 43 -34.40 3.63 10.81
N LEU A 44 -33.51 2.68 10.53
CA LEU A 44 -33.16 2.28 9.16
C LEU A 44 -34.44 1.93 8.40
N ARG A 45 -34.80 2.76 7.41
CA ARG A 45 -36.12 2.78 6.76
C ARG A 45 -36.36 1.62 5.77
N THR A 46 -35.39 0.72 5.58
CA THR A 46 -35.45 -0.31 4.53
C THR A 46 -35.25 -1.70 5.11
N SER A 47 -36.27 -2.54 4.96
CA SER A 47 -36.33 -3.93 5.44
C SER A 47 -35.61 -4.95 4.53
N LEU A 48 -35.20 -4.56 3.32
CA LEU A 48 -34.32 -5.36 2.47
C LEU A 48 -33.20 -4.48 1.89
N ARG A 49 -31.96 -4.78 2.31
CA ARG A 49 -30.70 -4.21 1.83
C ARG A 49 -30.65 -2.68 1.89
N ALA A 50 -30.59 -2.14 3.11
CA ALA A 50 -30.24 -0.74 3.32
C ALA A 50 -28.92 -0.42 2.58
N PRO A 51 -28.90 0.55 1.65
CA PRO A 51 -27.66 0.97 1.04
C PRO A 51 -26.78 1.63 2.12
N ILE A 52 -25.67 0.97 2.45
CA ILE A 52 -24.70 1.46 3.44
C ILE A 52 -24.00 2.74 2.94
N GLU A 53 -24.13 3.06 1.65
CA GLU A 53 -23.67 4.31 1.07
C GLU A 53 -24.82 5.06 0.40
N THR A 54 -25.80 5.52 1.20
CA THR A 54 -26.87 6.45 0.78
C THR A 54 -27.76 5.95 -0.39
N PHE A 55 -28.90 6.60 -0.58
CA PHE A 55 -29.69 6.70 -1.82
C PHE A 55 -31.10 6.08 -1.90
N SER A 56 -32.01 6.99 -2.29
CA SER A 56 -32.83 6.96 -3.50
C SER A 56 -32.69 5.73 -4.42
N VAL A 57 -33.84 5.31 -4.93
CA VAL A 57 -34.10 4.12 -5.75
C VAL A 57 -33.48 4.18 -7.16
N TYR A 58 -32.79 5.25 -7.51
CA TYR A 58 -32.03 5.38 -8.76
C TYR A 58 -30.54 5.29 -8.48
N GLY A 59 -29.83 4.53 -9.32
CA GLY A 59 -28.37 4.50 -9.35
C GLY A 59 -27.81 5.91 -9.24
N THR A 60 -27.00 6.09 -8.23
CA THR A 60 -26.57 7.37 -7.71
C THR A 60 -25.48 7.90 -8.64
N TYR A 61 -25.40 9.21 -8.90
CA TYR A 61 -24.30 9.74 -9.71
C TYR A 61 -22.93 9.29 -9.17
N SER A 62 -22.78 9.20 -7.84
CA SER A 62 -21.58 8.67 -7.19
C SER A 62 -21.28 7.20 -7.53
N SER A 63 -22.30 6.35 -7.66
CA SER A 63 -22.15 4.94 -8.05
C SER A 63 -21.78 4.76 -9.52
N ILE A 64 -22.25 5.66 -10.40
CA ILE A 64 -21.88 5.67 -11.82
C ILE A 64 -20.41 6.10 -11.95
N MET A 65 -20.03 7.20 -11.28
CA MET A 65 -18.67 7.70 -11.27
C MET A 65 -17.68 6.70 -10.67
N SER A 66 -18.04 6.01 -9.58
CA SER A 66 -17.16 5.02 -8.96
C SER A 66 -16.92 3.80 -9.85
N LYS A 67 -17.94 3.34 -10.59
CA LYS A 67 -17.82 2.27 -11.59
C LYS A 67 -16.97 2.70 -12.78
N ALA A 68 -17.20 3.91 -13.29
CA ALA A 68 -16.39 4.50 -14.36
C ALA A 68 -14.91 4.59 -13.96
N ASP A 69 -14.61 5.08 -12.75
CA ASP A 69 -13.24 5.17 -12.22
C ASP A 69 -12.55 3.80 -12.17
N THR A 70 -13.24 2.76 -11.69
CA THR A 70 -12.70 1.39 -11.69
C THR A 70 -12.46 0.84 -13.10
N TYR A 71 -13.36 1.09 -14.04
CA TYR A 71 -13.20 0.62 -15.42
C TYR A 71 -12.04 1.34 -16.12
N MET A 72 -11.96 2.66 -15.98
CA MET A 72 -10.87 3.47 -16.54
C MET A 72 -9.51 3.08 -15.95
N ALA A 73 -9.43 2.86 -14.63
CA ALA A 73 -8.20 2.38 -13.99
C ALA A 73 -7.75 1.02 -14.54
N GLN A 74 -8.69 0.10 -14.78
CA GLN A 74 -8.38 -1.19 -15.43
C GLN A 74 -7.88 -1.01 -16.87
N CYS A 75 -8.44 -0.05 -17.62
CA CYS A 75 -7.99 0.26 -18.98
C CYS A 75 -6.54 0.76 -18.98
N VAL A 76 -6.21 1.72 -18.11
CA VAL A 76 -4.84 2.25 -17.95
C VAL A 76 -3.87 1.12 -17.60
N LYS A 77 -4.22 0.27 -16.62
CA LYS A 77 -3.38 -0.88 -16.25
C LYS A 77 -3.15 -1.82 -17.44
N LYS A 78 -4.20 -2.16 -18.21
CA LYS A 78 -4.07 -3.03 -19.38
C LYS A 78 -3.21 -2.42 -20.49
N GLN A 79 -3.30 -1.11 -20.71
CA GLN A 79 -2.44 -0.40 -21.66
C GLN A 79 -0.97 -0.54 -21.29
N TYR A 80 -0.61 -0.29 -20.03
CA TYR A 80 0.78 -0.44 -19.57
C TYR A 80 1.27 -1.90 -19.57
N LEU A 81 0.39 -2.88 -19.30
CA LEU A 81 0.73 -4.31 -19.45
C LEU A 81 0.97 -4.70 -20.92
N ALA A 82 0.23 -4.11 -21.86
CA ALA A 82 0.47 -4.28 -23.30
C ALA A 82 1.79 -3.63 -23.72
N MET A 83 2.14 -2.47 -23.16
CA MET A 83 3.44 -1.83 -23.38
C MET A 83 4.61 -2.69 -22.86
N ALA A 84 4.42 -3.42 -21.76
CA ALA A 84 5.44 -4.30 -21.22
C ALA A 84 5.71 -5.54 -22.11
N ASN A 85 4.73 -5.96 -22.92
CA ASN A 85 4.78 -7.17 -23.75
C ASN A 85 4.31 -6.91 -25.19
N PRO A 86 5.03 -6.09 -25.99
CA PRO A 86 4.59 -5.70 -27.33
C PRO A 86 4.53 -6.86 -28.33
N MET A 87 5.34 -7.91 -28.10
CA MET A 87 5.46 -9.07 -28.99
C MET A 87 4.40 -10.16 -28.75
N GLY A 88 3.48 -9.96 -27.81
CA GLY A 88 2.46 -10.95 -27.44
C GLY A 88 2.95 -12.10 -26.54
N THR A 89 4.26 -12.30 -26.40
CA THR A 89 4.86 -13.21 -25.41
C THR A 89 5.13 -12.48 -24.09
N PHE A 90 4.84 -13.12 -22.96
CA PHE A 90 5.15 -12.57 -21.64
C PHE A 90 6.67 -12.48 -21.41
N GLY A 91 7.15 -11.27 -21.11
CA GLY A 91 8.53 -11.04 -20.71
C GLY A 91 8.82 -11.49 -19.27
N VAL A 92 10.10 -11.54 -18.92
CA VAL A 92 10.61 -12.00 -17.61
C VAL A 92 10.03 -11.23 -16.42
N GLN A 93 9.64 -9.97 -16.62
CA GLN A 93 8.99 -9.13 -15.59
C GLN A 93 7.60 -9.65 -15.18
N CYS A 94 6.89 -10.35 -16.08
CA CYS A 94 5.54 -10.84 -15.86
C CYS A 94 5.51 -12.19 -15.12
N THR A 95 6.66 -12.74 -14.75
CA THR A 95 6.69 -14.02 -14.05
C THR A 95 6.22 -13.83 -12.60
N GLU A 96 5.11 -14.46 -12.21
CA GLU A 96 4.50 -14.23 -10.89
C GLU A 96 5.02 -15.17 -9.80
N GLY A 97 5.54 -16.36 -10.17
CA GLY A 97 6.04 -17.36 -9.23
C GLY A 97 7.03 -18.32 -9.89
N SER A 98 7.97 -18.87 -9.12
CA SER A 98 8.87 -19.94 -9.59
C SER A 98 8.44 -21.31 -9.06
N VAL A 99 7.83 -21.35 -7.88
CA VAL A 99 7.30 -22.57 -7.25
C VAL A 99 5.84 -22.78 -7.67
N LYS A 100 5.40 -24.03 -7.79
CA LYS A 100 4.09 -24.45 -8.33
C LYS A 100 2.86 -23.77 -7.69
N PHE A 101 2.95 -23.22 -6.48
CA PHE A 101 1.87 -22.52 -5.78
C PHE A 101 2.16 -21.04 -5.47
N ALA A 102 3.33 -20.52 -5.87
CA ALA A 102 3.74 -19.16 -5.52
C ALA A 102 2.84 -18.08 -6.17
N ALA A 103 2.26 -18.35 -7.34
CA ALA A 103 1.32 -17.44 -7.99
C ALA A 103 0.02 -17.26 -7.17
N GLU A 104 -0.48 -18.34 -6.56
CA GLU A 104 -1.66 -18.27 -5.70
C GLU A 104 -1.36 -17.50 -4.41
N VAL A 105 -0.17 -17.67 -3.84
CA VAL A 105 0.30 -16.87 -2.70
C VAL A 105 0.39 -15.38 -3.08
N ALA A 106 0.92 -15.06 -4.27
CA ALA A 106 0.97 -13.69 -4.77
C ALA A 106 -0.43 -13.09 -4.95
N ARG A 107 -1.40 -13.88 -5.45
CA ARG A 107 -2.81 -13.47 -5.56
C ARG A 107 -3.40 -13.12 -4.19
N VAL A 108 -3.28 -14.00 -3.20
CA VAL A 108 -3.79 -13.76 -1.84
C VAL A 108 -3.11 -12.54 -1.22
N ARG A 109 -1.79 -12.39 -1.40
CA ARG A 109 -1.05 -11.21 -0.95
C ARG A 109 -1.61 -9.94 -1.56
N SER A 110 -1.81 -9.88 -2.87
CA SER A 110 -2.33 -8.69 -3.57
C SER A 110 -3.70 -8.27 -3.04
N LEU A 111 -4.64 -9.22 -2.87
CA LEU A 111 -5.96 -8.95 -2.32
C LEU A 111 -5.90 -8.46 -0.87
N SER A 112 -4.99 -9.01 -0.07
CA SER A 112 -4.79 -8.56 1.31
C SER A 112 -4.19 -7.15 1.37
N ALA A 113 -3.31 -6.79 0.43
CA ALA A 113 -2.75 -5.44 0.33
C ALA A 113 -3.84 -4.43 -0.07
N ASP A 114 -4.66 -4.76 -1.07
CA ASP A 114 -5.80 -3.94 -1.49
C ASP A 114 -6.81 -3.74 -0.35
N TYR A 115 -7.04 -4.78 0.46
CA TYR A 115 -7.89 -4.68 1.64
C TYR A 115 -7.32 -3.72 2.69
N ARG A 116 -6.01 -3.78 2.95
CA ARG A 116 -5.34 -2.85 3.87
C ARG A 116 -5.36 -1.41 3.37
N GLN A 117 -5.21 -1.20 2.07
CA GLN A 117 -5.34 0.14 1.47
C GLN A 117 -6.76 0.69 1.68
N LYS A 118 -7.81 -0.13 1.54
CA LYS A 118 -9.20 0.28 1.83
C LYS A 118 -9.46 0.56 3.31
N MET A 119 -8.68 -0.04 4.21
CA MET A 119 -8.71 0.20 5.66
C MET A 119 -7.96 1.47 6.09
N SER A 120 -7.42 2.26 5.15
CA SER A 120 -6.74 3.51 5.47
C SER A 120 -7.66 4.49 6.21
N SER A 121 -7.10 5.27 7.14
CA SER A 121 -7.84 6.36 7.76
C SER A 121 -8.31 7.38 6.71
N PRO A 122 -9.40 8.13 6.98
CA PRO A 122 -9.85 9.17 6.05
C PRO A 122 -8.80 10.23 5.74
N SER A 123 -7.95 10.58 6.72
CA SER A 123 -6.84 11.51 6.52
C SER A 123 -5.79 10.98 5.54
N LYS A 124 -5.43 9.70 5.66
CA LYS A 124 -4.50 9.03 4.75
C LYS A 124 -5.11 8.91 3.35
N ALA A 125 -6.36 8.50 3.23
CA ALA A 125 -7.05 8.42 1.94
C ALA A 125 -7.10 9.77 1.22
N ALA A 126 -7.33 10.88 1.95
CA ALA A 126 -7.28 12.22 1.40
C ALA A 126 -5.86 12.63 0.99
N PHE A 127 -4.85 12.36 1.81
CA PHE A 127 -3.45 12.62 1.49
C PHE A 127 -3.00 11.89 0.22
N ASP A 128 -3.25 10.58 0.16
CA ASP A 128 -2.89 9.73 -0.99
C ASP A 128 -3.57 10.23 -2.27
N MET A 129 -4.82 10.70 -2.19
CA MET A 129 -5.52 11.29 -3.33
C MET A 129 -4.80 12.53 -3.88
N TYR A 130 -4.43 13.48 -3.01
CA TYR A 130 -3.80 14.73 -3.46
C TYR A 130 -2.37 14.50 -3.97
N GLU A 131 -1.58 13.66 -3.27
CA GLU A 131 -0.22 13.33 -3.70
C GLU A 131 -0.21 12.58 -5.03
N ASN A 132 -1.09 11.57 -5.20
CA ASN A 132 -1.19 10.86 -6.48
C ASN A 132 -1.66 11.79 -7.61
N ARG A 133 -2.61 12.69 -7.35
CA ARG A 133 -3.07 13.65 -8.35
C ARG A 133 -1.95 14.59 -8.79
N LYS A 134 -1.19 15.16 -7.84
CA LYS A 134 -0.06 16.04 -8.17
C LYS A 134 0.98 15.29 -9.02
N ALA A 135 1.33 14.05 -8.64
CA ALA A 135 2.27 13.24 -9.40
C ALA A 135 1.76 12.90 -10.81
N ALA A 136 0.46 12.60 -10.96
CA ALA A 136 -0.15 12.30 -12.24
C ALA A 136 -0.19 13.54 -13.17
N ILE A 137 -0.47 14.73 -12.63
CA ILE A 137 -0.45 16.00 -13.39
C ILE A 137 0.96 16.30 -13.90
N VAL A 138 1.99 16.16 -13.06
CA VAL A 138 3.39 16.33 -13.50
C VAL A 138 3.72 15.35 -14.64
N ALA A 139 3.19 14.14 -14.55
CA ALA A 139 3.36 13.10 -15.55
C ALA A 139 2.53 13.29 -16.85
N ALA A 140 1.52 14.15 -16.84
CA ALA A 140 0.71 14.54 -18.01
C ALA A 140 1.45 15.49 -18.96
N HIS A 141 2.57 16.06 -18.51
CA HIS A 141 3.41 16.96 -19.31
C HIS A 141 2.65 18.12 -19.98
N GLY A 142 1.64 18.69 -19.29
CA GLY A 142 0.83 19.82 -19.76
C GLY A 142 -0.37 19.44 -20.63
N CYS A 143 -0.71 18.15 -20.74
CA CYS A 143 -1.91 17.72 -21.42
C CYS A 143 -3.17 18.06 -20.60
N HIS A 144 -3.83 19.18 -20.95
CA HIS A 144 -5.01 19.67 -20.23
C HIS A 144 -6.15 18.63 -20.13
N TYR A 145 -6.32 17.81 -21.17
CA TYR A 145 -7.35 16.77 -21.20
C TYR A 145 -7.10 15.66 -20.18
N GLU A 146 -5.85 15.21 -20.04
CA GLU A 146 -5.46 14.21 -19.05
C GLU A 146 -5.54 14.78 -17.63
N GLU A 147 -5.12 16.04 -17.45
CA GLU A 147 -5.23 16.73 -16.16
C GLU A 147 -6.67 16.80 -15.65
N GLY A 148 -7.64 17.09 -16.53
CA GLY A 148 -9.07 17.05 -16.19
C GLY A 148 -9.49 15.68 -15.64
N TYR A 149 -9.09 14.59 -16.30
CA TYR A 149 -9.38 13.24 -15.82
C TYR A 149 -8.66 12.89 -14.52
N PHE A 150 -7.44 13.36 -14.31
CA PHE A 150 -6.71 13.14 -13.06
C PHE A 150 -7.33 13.89 -11.88
N VAL A 151 -8.01 15.01 -12.13
CA VAL A 151 -8.78 15.69 -11.09
C VAL A 151 -10.02 14.88 -10.72
N ASP A 152 -10.78 14.39 -11.69
CA ASP A 152 -12.08 13.75 -11.45
C ASP A 152 -11.96 12.29 -10.96
N TYR A 153 -11.01 11.52 -11.51
CA TYR A 153 -10.92 10.07 -11.33
C TYR A 153 -9.72 9.67 -10.46
N LYS A 154 -9.99 9.51 -9.16
CA LYS A 154 -8.96 9.29 -8.15
C LYS A 154 -8.26 7.93 -8.31
N LYS A 155 -8.99 6.84 -8.59
CA LYS A 155 -8.34 5.52 -8.78
C LYS A 155 -7.56 5.45 -10.08
N VAL A 156 -8.00 6.18 -11.12
CA VAL A 156 -7.21 6.34 -12.34
C VAL A 156 -5.85 6.95 -12.02
N THR A 157 -5.77 8.02 -11.23
CA THR A 157 -4.47 8.65 -10.89
C THR A 157 -3.50 7.70 -10.18
N SER A 158 -3.95 6.99 -9.14
CA SER A 158 -3.07 6.08 -8.40
C SER A 158 -2.64 4.87 -9.24
N THR A 159 -3.54 4.36 -10.08
CA THR A 159 -3.24 3.26 -11.00
C THR A 159 -2.31 3.72 -12.13
N TYR A 160 -2.47 4.93 -12.62
CA TYR A 160 -1.58 5.53 -13.62
C TYR A 160 -0.15 5.67 -13.09
N ASN A 161 0.01 6.23 -11.88
CA ASN A 161 1.35 6.41 -11.28
C ASN A 161 2.08 5.09 -11.04
N THR A 162 1.38 4.08 -10.50
CA THR A 162 1.93 2.73 -10.32
C THR A 162 2.28 2.10 -11.66
N ALA A 163 1.32 2.03 -12.59
CA ALA A 163 1.49 1.35 -13.86
C ALA A 163 2.55 2.01 -14.77
N LYS A 164 2.62 3.35 -14.79
CA LYS A 164 3.68 4.10 -15.49
C LYS A 164 5.05 3.76 -14.93
N SER A 165 5.21 3.74 -13.61
CA SER A 165 6.49 3.45 -12.96
C SER A 165 6.90 1.99 -13.12
N GLU A 166 5.93 1.08 -13.12
CA GLU A 166 6.18 -0.35 -13.37
C GLU A 166 6.58 -0.62 -14.82
N ALA A 167 5.88 -0.02 -15.78
CA ALA A 167 6.16 -0.19 -17.20
C ALA A 167 7.48 0.45 -17.64
N ALA A 168 7.80 1.64 -17.12
CA ALA A 168 9.05 2.33 -17.39
C ALA A 168 10.25 1.74 -16.63
N GLY A 169 10.02 0.82 -15.69
CA GLY A 169 11.07 0.21 -14.87
C GLY A 169 11.78 1.20 -13.92
N THR A 170 11.09 2.28 -13.54
CA THR A 170 11.65 3.32 -12.65
C THR A 170 11.41 3.02 -11.17
N CYS A 171 10.62 2.00 -10.85
CA CYS A 171 10.37 1.59 -9.47
C CYS A 171 11.64 1.03 -8.80
N PHE A 172 11.80 1.25 -7.49
CA PHE A 172 12.88 0.68 -6.68
C PHE A 172 13.07 -0.83 -6.84
N LYS A 173 11.99 -1.59 -7.07
CA LYS A 173 12.05 -3.04 -7.36
C LYS A 173 12.93 -3.37 -8.57
N TYR A 174 13.09 -2.42 -9.49
CA TYR A 174 13.91 -2.53 -10.70
C TYR A 174 15.21 -1.73 -10.61
N ALA A 175 15.58 -1.23 -9.43
CA ALA A 175 16.90 -0.67 -9.18
C ALA A 175 17.93 -1.81 -9.11
N SER A 176 19.00 -1.70 -9.90
CA SER A 176 20.13 -2.65 -9.86
C SER A 176 21.42 -1.86 -9.70
N PRO A 177 21.92 -1.66 -8.47
CA PRO A 177 23.16 -0.94 -8.25
C PRO A 177 24.34 -1.74 -8.84
N GLU A 178 25.26 -1.05 -9.52
CA GLU A 178 26.41 -1.70 -10.19
C GLU A 178 27.68 -1.63 -9.35
N THR A 179 27.77 -0.67 -8.43
CA THR A 179 28.92 -0.49 -7.55
C THR A 179 28.53 -0.63 -6.08
N VAL A 180 29.53 -0.87 -5.23
CA VAL A 180 29.33 -0.99 -3.78
C VAL A 180 28.88 0.35 -3.19
N GLU A 181 29.39 1.46 -3.74
CA GLU A 181 29.02 2.83 -3.37
C GLU A 181 27.56 3.11 -3.73
N GLU A 182 27.12 2.77 -4.94
CA GLU A 182 25.72 2.92 -5.35
C GLU A 182 24.80 2.07 -4.47
N ALA A 183 25.19 0.83 -4.18
CA ALA A 183 24.44 -0.04 -3.28
C ALA A 183 24.35 0.54 -1.85
N ALA A 184 25.43 1.12 -1.34
CA ALA A 184 25.44 1.78 -0.03
C ALA A 184 24.53 3.02 -0.02
N MET A 185 24.61 3.87 -1.04
CA MET A 185 23.77 5.07 -1.16
C MET A 185 22.28 4.72 -1.26
N VAL A 186 21.92 3.71 -2.05
CA VAL A 186 20.55 3.22 -2.18
C VAL A 186 20.03 2.70 -0.82
N ARG A 187 20.85 2.00 -0.03
CA ARG A 187 20.47 1.56 1.32
C ARG A 187 20.24 2.72 2.26
N TYR A 188 21.13 3.72 2.28
CA TYR A 188 20.93 4.91 3.10
C TYR A 188 19.66 5.67 2.70
N MET A 189 19.41 5.80 1.41
CA MET A 189 18.21 6.45 0.91
C MET A 189 16.94 5.70 1.29
N ASP A 190 16.92 4.36 1.16
CA ASP A 190 15.79 3.53 1.59
C ASP A 190 15.53 3.67 3.10
N ILE A 191 16.57 3.70 3.93
CA ILE A 191 16.43 3.97 5.38
C ILE A 191 15.81 5.36 5.62
N THR A 192 16.30 6.40 4.92
CA THR A 192 15.76 7.75 5.10
C THR A 192 14.29 7.83 4.69
N GLN A 193 13.89 7.19 3.58
CA GLN A 193 12.50 7.20 3.14
C GLN A 193 11.56 6.48 4.09
N ASN A 194 11.97 5.32 4.60
CA ASN A 194 11.22 4.60 5.63
C ASN A 194 11.06 5.45 6.91
N ASN A 195 12.11 6.16 7.33
CA ASN A 195 12.06 7.05 8.49
C ASN A 195 11.14 8.26 8.25
N PHE A 196 11.15 8.84 7.04
CA PHE A 196 10.22 9.91 6.68
C PHE A 196 8.77 9.43 6.59
N ALA A 197 8.56 8.19 6.15
CA ALA A 197 7.22 7.60 6.06
C ALA A 197 6.61 7.29 7.44
N ASN A 198 7.43 6.90 8.41
CA ASN A 198 7.00 6.46 9.75
C ASN A 198 7.80 7.12 10.88
N PRO A 199 7.48 8.38 11.24
CA PRO A 199 8.20 9.10 12.30
C PRO A 199 7.86 8.65 13.72
N SER A 200 6.77 7.90 13.92
CA SER A 200 6.22 7.57 15.25
C SER A 200 6.85 6.38 15.95
N GLY A 201 7.74 5.64 15.28
CA GLY A 201 8.32 4.37 15.78
C GLY A 201 7.34 3.19 15.84
N VAL A 202 6.03 3.42 15.66
CA VAL A 202 5.01 2.38 15.50
C VAL A 202 4.84 2.06 14.03
N TYR A 203 4.99 0.80 13.65
CA TYR A 203 4.81 0.37 12.26
C TYR A 203 3.39 0.64 11.77
N ASN A 204 3.30 1.28 10.60
CA ASN A 204 2.03 1.55 9.95
C ASN A 204 1.50 0.30 9.20
N MET A 205 0.28 0.40 8.67
CA MET A 205 -0.32 -0.69 7.89
C MET A 205 0.31 -0.90 6.50
N SER A 206 1.15 0.01 6.03
CA SER A 206 1.78 -0.02 4.69
C SER A 206 2.89 -1.06 4.59
N CYS A 207 3.66 -1.28 5.66
CA CYS A 207 4.83 -2.18 5.67
C CYS A 207 4.48 -3.64 6.04
N ASN A 208 3.22 -4.06 5.90
CA ASN A 208 2.80 -5.39 6.35
C ASN A 208 3.25 -6.51 5.41
N GLU A 209 4.29 -7.24 5.82
CA GLU A 209 4.83 -8.38 5.07
C GLU A 209 4.07 -9.69 5.26
N GLY A 210 3.20 -9.81 6.27
CA GLY A 210 2.46 -11.05 6.53
C GLY A 210 1.05 -10.80 7.05
N SER A 211 0.09 -11.61 6.63
CA SER A 211 -1.25 -11.70 7.22
C SER A 211 -1.48 -12.99 8.00
N VAL A 212 -0.77 -14.07 7.63
CA VAL A 212 -0.81 -15.36 8.34
C VAL A 212 0.61 -15.95 8.46
N ARG A 213 0.75 -16.94 9.33
CA ARG A 213 2.03 -17.66 9.56
C ARG A 213 2.57 -18.24 8.25
N GLY A 214 3.87 -18.08 8.00
CA GLY A 214 4.56 -18.62 6.81
C GLY A 214 4.59 -17.67 5.60
N GLN A 215 3.75 -16.62 5.58
CA GLN A 215 3.69 -15.72 4.42
C GLN A 215 4.95 -14.87 4.24
N ALA A 216 5.61 -14.48 5.34
CA ALA A 216 6.82 -13.66 5.26
C ALA A 216 7.95 -14.43 4.56
N GLU A 217 8.08 -15.73 4.81
CA GLU A 217 9.06 -16.60 4.18
C GLU A 217 8.78 -16.80 2.69
N ASP A 218 7.51 -17.02 2.33
CA ASP A 218 7.10 -17.13 0.92
C ASP A 218 7.39 -15.83 0.15
N ILE A 219 7.11 -14.69 0.79
CA ILE A 219 7.37 -13.36 0.24
C ILE A 219 8.87 -13.11 0.07
N ARG A 220 9.68 -13.51 1.04
CA ARG A 220 11.14 -13.43 0.96
C ARG A 220 11.66 -14.20 -0.25
N VAL A 221 11.18 -15.43 -0.47
CA VAL A 221 11.59 -16.24 -1.64
C VAL A 221 11.14 -15.58 -2.95
N ALA A 222 9.92 -15.05 -3.00
CA ALA A 222 9.43 -14.34 -4.18
C ALA A 222 10.24 -13.06 -4.49
N ALA A 223 10.64 -12.31 -3.46
CA ALA A 223 11.45 -11.10 -3.60
C ALA A 223 12.87 -11.41 -4.11
N LEU A 224 13.53 -12.44 -3.56
CA LEU A 224 14.84 -12.89 -4.04
C LEU A 224 14.80 -13.35 -5.50
N ASN A 225 13.74 -14.08 -5.86
CA ASN A 225 13.53 -14.50 -7.24
C ASN A 225 13.25 -13.31 -8.17
N ALA A 226 12.56 -12.26 -7.71
CA ALA A 226 12.38 -11.04 -8.49
C ALA A 226 13.71 -10.32 -8.76
N GLN A 227 14.61 -10.23 -7.78
CA GLN A 227 15.96 -9.67 -7.94
C GLN A 227 16.78 -10.49 -8.95
N TYR A 228 16.74 -11.82 -8.84
CA TYR A 228 17.44 -12.68 -9.80
C TYR A 228 16.91 -12.52 -11.23
N ARG A 229 15.58 -12.46 -11.41
CA ARG A 229 14.96 -12.22 -12.72
C ARG A 229 15.26 -10.84 -13.30
N GLN A 230 15.41 -9.83 -12.46
CA GLN A 230 15.83 -8.52 -12.91
C GLN A 230 17.23 -8.56 -13.53
N ALA A 231 18.14 -9.34 -12.97
CA ALA A 231 19.48 -9.57 -13.53
C ALA A 231 19.45 -10.35 -14.86
N GLN A 232 18.35 -11.04 -15.18
CA GLN A 232 18.16 -11.78 -16.44
C GLN A 232 17.54 -10.94 -17.58
N LYS A 233 17.29 -9.65 -17.35
CA LYS A 233 16.77 -8.76 -18.41
C LYS A 233 17.82 -8.56 -19.51
N SER A 234 17.36 -8.34 -20.73
CA SER A 234 18.23 -7.96 -21.85
C SER A 234 18.95 -6.65 -21.57
N THR A 235 20.20 -6.52 -22.04
CA THR A 235 21.02 -5.31 -21.87
C THR A 235 20.32 -4.03 -22.30
N ASN A 236 19.65 -4.03 -23.47
CA ASN A 236 18.93 -2.85 -23.97
C ASN A 236 17.85 -2.36 -22.98
N LYS A 237 17.15 -3.31 -22.36
CA LYS A 237 16.12 -3.00 -21.37
C LYS A 237 16.71 -2.46 -20.08
N LEU A 238 17.82 -3.02 -19.60
CA LEU A 238 18.52 -2.49 -18.43
C LEU A 238 19.06 -1.08 -18.67
N MET A 239 19.57 -0.80 -19.87
CA MET A 239 20.06 0.54 -20.23
C MET A 239 18.92 1.55 -20.27
N ASP A 240 17.80 1.23 -20.92
CA ASP A 240 16.62 2.11 -20.92
C ASP A 240 16.11 2.33 -19.49
N GLU A 241 15.99 1.29 -18.67
CA GLU A 241 15.57 1.40 -17.26
C GLU A 241 16.49 2.37 -16.49
N LYS A 242 17.81 2.33 -16.66
CA LYS A 242 18.72 3.29 -16.03
C LYS A 242 18.45 4.73 -16.47
N TYR A 243 18.24 4.97 -17.76
CA TYR A 243 17.92 6.32 -18.26
C TYR A 243 16.56 6.81 -17.75
N GLN A 244 15.56 5.93 -17.71
CA GLN A 244 14.25 6.27 -17.13
C GLN A 244 14.34 6.53 -15.64
N GLN A 245 15.16 5.78 -14.90
CA GLN A 245 15.40 6.00 -13.46
C GLN A 245 16.06 7.35 -13.22
N LYS A 246 17.05 7.74 -14.03
CA LYS A 246 17.64 9.09 -13.98
C LYS A 246 16.59 10.16 -14.23
N LYS A 247 15.79 10.01 -15.28
CA LYS A 247 14.70 10.96 -15.63
C LYS A 247 13.68 11.10 -14.50
N ALA A 248 13.28 10.00 -13.88
CA ALA A 248 12.39 10.01 -12.72
C ALA A 248 13.04 10.68 -11.51
N GLY A 249 14.33 10.41 -11.26
CA GLY A 249 15.11 11.06 -10.21
C GLY A 249 15.20 12.58 -10.41
N TYR A 250 15.48 13.06 -11.63
CA TYR A 250 15.51 14.50 -11.92
C TYR A 250 14.17 15.18 -11.64
N ALA A 251 13.05 14.50 -11.98
CA ALA A 251 11.73 15.02 -11.66
C ALA A 251 11.47 15.11 -10.14
N ALA A 252 12.11 14.26 -9.33
CA ALA A 252 12.01 14.27 -7.87
C ALA A 252 12.99 15.25 -7.20
N ALA A 253 14.16 15.49 -7.80
CA ALA A 253 15.19 16.41 -7.30
C ALA A 253 14.82 17.90 -7.49
N HIS A 254 13.82 18.19 -8.34
CA HIS A 254 13.23 19.53 -8.51
C HIS A 254 14.26 20.66 -8.76
N GLY A 255 15.32 20.40 -9.53
CA GLY A 255 16.34 21.41 -9.86
C GLY A 255 17.48 21.53 -8.85
N CYS A 256 17.59 20.63 -7.88
CA CYS A 256 18.71 20.58 -6.95
C CYS A 256 19.97 20.04 -7.65
N THR A 257 20.89 20.93 -8.04
CA THR A 257 22.10 20.59 -8.80
C THR A 257 22.97 19.51 -8.15
N TYR A 258 23.03 19.48 -6.81
CA TYR A 258 23.73 18.43 -6.07
C TYR A 258 23.07 17.06 -6.26
N GLU A 259 21.77 16.97 -6.06
CA GLU A 259 21.01 15.73 -6.21
C GLU A 259 21.01 15.25 -7.67
N GLU A 260 20.83 16.15 -8.62
CA GLU A 260 20.92 15.85 -10.05
C GLU A 260 22.31 15.34 -10.43
N GLY A 261 23.38 15.91 -9.85
CA GLY A 261 24.74 15.40 -9.99
C GLY A 261 24.89 13.96 -9.48
N LEU A 262 24.35 13.66 -8.30
CA LEU A 262 24.35 12.30 -7.75
C LEU A 262 23.56 11.32 -8.62
N ILE A 263 22.35 11.70 -9.07
CA ILE A 263 21.49 10.86 -9.92
C ILE A 263 22.12 10.63 -11.30
N SER A 264 22.81 11.63 -11.84
CA SER A 264 23.53 11.50 -13.11
C SER A 264 24.64 10.46 -13.04
N THR A 265 25.28 10.33 -11.88
CA THR A 265 26.36 9.38 -11.61
C THR A 265 25.82 7.99 -11.25
N TYR A 266 24.81 7.94 -10.38
CA TYR A 266 24.25 6.73 -9.79
C TYR A 266 22.75 6.63 -10.11
N ALA A 267 22.41 5.87 -11.15
CA ALA A 267 21.04 5.80 -11.68
C ALA A 267 20.06 5.14 -10.69
N ALA A 268 20.52 4.18 -9.89
CA ALA A 268 19.68 3.45 -8.95
C ALA A 268 19.13 4.35 -7.83
N ILE A 269 19.78 5.48 -7.54
CA ILE A 269 19.27 6.52 -6.63
C ILE A 269 17.97 7.13 -7.19
N GLY A 270 17.90 7.35 -8.50
CA GLY A 270 16.70 7.84 -9.17
C GLY A 270 15.50 6.92 -8.97
N ALA A 271 15.72 5.60 -8.99
CA ALA A 271 14.70 4.59 -8.72
C ALA A 271 14.25 4.53 -7.24
N ALA A 272 15.11 4.98 -6.35
CA ALA A 272 14.83 4.99 -4.93
C ALA A 272 13.88 6.13 -4.53
N PHE A 273 13.69 7.18 -5.32
CA PHE A 273 12.66 8.20 -5.02
C PHE A 273 11.24 7.62 -5.07
N ARG A 274 10.63 7.39 -3.90
CA ARG A 274 9.26 6.91 -3.78
C ARG A 274 8.28 8.07 -3.53
N PRO A 275 7.09 8.04 -4.13
CA PRO A 275 6.03 8.98 -3.77
C PRO A 275 5.59 8.78 -2.33
N LYS A 276 5.29 9.87 -1.63
CA LYS A 276 4.89 9.83 -0.20
C LYS A 276 3.62 9.02 0.05
N SER A 277 2.77 8.85 -0.96
CA SER A 277 1.52 8.08 -0.89
C SER A 277 1.72 6.58 -0.60
N TYR A 278 2.94 6.05 -0.76
CA TYR A 278 3.24 4.64 -0.52
C TYR A 278 3.62 4.35 0.94
N HIS A 279 4.07 5.35 1.70
CA HIS A 279 4.44 5.24 3.13
C HIS A 279 5.32 4.02 3.48
N PHE A 280 6.26 3.69 2.59
CA PHE A 280 7.37 2.76 2.73
C PHE A 280 8.57 3.30 1.96
#